data_AF-A0A945ASU9-F1
#
_entry.id   AF-A0A945ASU9-F1
#
_cell.length_a   1.000
_cell.length_b   1.000
_cell.length_c   1.000
_cell.angle_alpha   90.00
_cell.angle_beta   90.00
_cell.angle_gamma   90.00
#
_symmetry.space_group_name_H-M   'P 1'
#
loop_
_entity.id
_entity.type
_entity.pdbx_description
1 polymer ?
#
loop_
_entity_poly.entity_id
_entity_poly.type
_entity_poly.pdbx_seq_one_letter_code
_entity_poly.pdbx_strand_id
1 'polypeptide(L)'
;CNAAIAIAPILDKAATTPLGKTIRDAVTQSQSTTRSNANLGIIIAIVPLVIGSKSPNVFLSANGADTAINESDAQDALDIYAAIKQATAKSLGTRKKYDIQNAPPQAIREAMRYAATTEPKDSIAALWGFGYQSLWDNAVSDLKNYETRAESWEQVIVNTALAQLARTPDSLITRRHGIQESLRVSSEAAALLALPEQDRFSAVEAFDWRLRHPCRINPGTTADLVAAALYVHLWNSCFHELF
;
A
#
# COMPACT_ATOMS: atom_id res chain seq x y z
N CYS A 1 -14.30 -7.92 1.63
CA CYS A 1 -13.97 -8.04 0.20
C CYS A 1 -14.79 -7.17 -0.75
N ASN A 2 -15.98 -6.65 -0.39
CA ASN A 2 -16.83 -5.89 -1.33
C ASN A 2 -16.17 -4.65 -1.97
N ALA A 3 -15.34 -3.93 -1.22
CA ALA A 3 -14.75 -2.69 -1.71
C ALA A 3 -13.52 -2.88 -2.62
N ALA A 4 -12.87 -4.06 -2.58
CA ALA A 4 -11.84 -4.44 -3.56
C ALA A 4 -12.49 -4.91 -4.87
N ILE A 5 -13.57 -5.70 -4.79
CA ILE A 5 -14.37 -6.10 -5.95
C ILE A 5 -14.97 -4.87 -6.64
N ALA A 6 -15.42 -3.89 -5.86
CA ALA A 6 -16.05 -2.67 -6.38
C ALA A 6 -15.14 -1.85 -7.30
N ILE A 7 -13.82 -1.85 -7.05
CA ILE A 7 -12.88 -1.04 -7.85
C ILE A 7 -12.38 -1.76 -9.10
N ALA A 8 -12.58 -3.08 -9.23
CA ALA A 8 -12.08 -3.85 -10.38
C ALA A 8 -12.52 -3.27 -11.74
N PRO A 9 -13.80 -2.90 -11.97
CA PRO A 9 -14.20 -2.32 -13.25
C PRO A 9 -13.55 -0.97 -13.59
N ILE A 10 -13.05 -0.25 -12.57
CA ILE A 10 -12.28 0.98 -12.77
C ILE A 10 -10.85 0.63 -13.20
N LEU A 11 -10.24 -0.36 -12.56
CA LEU A 11 -8.89 -0.83 -12.90
C LEU A 11 -8.84 -1.45 -14.30
N ASP A 12 -9.89 -2.16 -14.74
CA ASP A 12 -9.96 -2.73 -16.09
C ASP A 12 -9.95 -1.66 -17.21
N LYS A 13 -10.39 -0.44 -16.90
CA LYS A 13 -10.41 0.71 -17.81
C LYS A 13 -9.18 1.60 -17.69
N ALA A 14 -8.25 1.27 -16.80
CA ALA A 14 -7.08 2.09 -16.50
C ALA A 14 -6.19 2.28 -17.74
N ALA A 15 -6.11 1.30 -18.64
CA ALA A 15 -5.32 1.38 -19.87
C ALA A 15 -5.67 2.58 -20.78
N THR A 16 -6.87 3.16 -20.65
CA THR A 16 -7.32 4.31 -21.45
C THR A 16 -7.69 5.52 -20.59
N THR A 17 -7.41 5.47 -19.29
CA THR A 17 -7.79 6.51 -18.34
C THR A 17 -6.54 7.10 -17.67
N PRO A 18 -6.39 8.44 -17.58
CA PRO A 18 -5.25 9.06 -16.90
C PRO A 18 -5.06 8.56 -15.47
N LEU A 19 -3.82 8.55 -14.99
CA LEU A 19 -3.41 7.98 -13.70
C LEU A 19 -4.24 8.53 -12.53
N GLY A 20 -4.31 9.85 -12.43
CA GLY A 20 -5.00 10.52 -11.33
C GLY A 20 -6.51 10.37 -11.41
N LYS A 21 -7.07 10.37 -12.63
CA LYS A 21 -8.49 10.10 -12.84
C LYS A 21 -8.85 8.68 -12.40
N THR A 22 -8.03 7.68 -12.77
CA THR A 22 -8.21 6.29 -12.36
C THR A 22 -8.22 6.16 -10.84
N ILE A 23 -7.28 6.84 -10.15
CA ILE A 23 -7.24 6.89 -8.68
C ILE A 23 -8.51 7.52 -8.10
N ARG A 24 -8.93 8.69 -8.60
CA ARG A 24 -10.14 9.37 -8.11
C ARG A 24 -11.39 8.51 -8.28
N ASP A 25 -11.55 7.91 -9.45
CA ASP A 25 -12.72 7.12 -9.77
C ASP A 25 -12.73 5.83 -8.93
N ALA A 26 -11.57 5.20 -8.72
CA ALA A 26 -11.43 4.03 -7.84
C ALA A 26 -11.74 4.38 -6.38
N VAL A 27 -11.24 5.52 -5.87
CA VAL A 27 -11.54 6.00 -4.52
C VAL A 27 -13.04 6.25 -4.35
N THR A 28 -13.66 6.94 -5.32
CA THR A 28 -15.09 7.24 -5.31
C THR A 28 -15.93 5.96 -5.29
N GLN A 29 -15.58 4.99 -6.13
CA GLN A 29 -16.24 3.70 -6.19
C GLN A 29 -16.03 2.87 -4.93
N SER A 30 -14.86 2.95 -4.31
CA SER A 30 -14.62 2.28 -3.03
C SER A 30 -15.49 2.85 -1.91
N GLN A 31 -15.61 4.18 -1.82
CA GLN A 31 -16.43 4.84 -0.81
C GLN A 31 -17.93 4.63 -0.98
N SER A 32 -18.42 4.39 -2.19
CA SER A 32 -19.84 4.07 -2.42
C SER A 32 -20.23 2.71 -1.84
N THR A 33 -19.25 1.82 -1.62
CA THR A 33 -19.48 0.45 -1.13
C THR A 33 -19.06 0.21 0.32
N THR A 34 -18.24 1.09 0.90
CA THR A 34 -17.87 1.03 2.32
C THR A 34 -17.64 2.43 2.90
N ARG A 35 -18.01 2.61 4.16
CA ARG A 35 -17.71 3.84 4.91
C ARG A 35 -16.25 3.90 5.41
N SER A 36 -15.47 2.83 5.21
CA SER A 36 -14.07 2.75 5.64
C SER A 36 -13.12 3.26 4.58
N ASN A 37 -12.14 4.08 4.98
CA ASN A 37 -11.07 4.56 4.11
C ASN A 37 -9.91 3.54 3.96
N ALA A 38 -10.13 2.28 4.35
CA ALA A 38 -9.11 1.23 4.38
C ALA A 38 -8.48 0.95 3.00
N ASN A 39 -9.11 1.36 1.90
CA ASN A 39 -8.63 1.05 0.56
C ASN A 39 -7.83 2.17 -0.11
N LEU A 40 -7.73 3.36 0.49
CA LEU A 40 -6.98 4.45 -0.17
C LEU A 40 -5.53 4.07 -0.39
N GLY A 41 -4.85 3.53 0.64
CA GLY A 41 -3.45 3.14 0.54
C GLY A 41 -3.25 2.06 -0.52
N ILE A 42 -4.08 1.02 -0.51
CA ILE A 42 -4.14 -0.01 -1.56
C ILE A 42 -4.28 0.62 -2.96
N ILE A 43 -5.25 1.50 -3.18
CA ILE A 43 -5.49 2.13 -4.49
C ILE A 43 -4.26 2.94 -4.93
N ILE A 44 -3.71 3.79 -4.05
CA ILE A 44 -2.54 4.61 -4.36
C ILE A 44 -1.31 3.73 -4.64
N ALA A 45 -1.16 2.60 -3.94
CA ALA A 45 -0.05 1.69 -4.17
C ALA A 45 -0.19 0.88 -5.47
N ILE A 46 -1.41 0.45 -5.82
CA ILE A 46 -1.67 -0.46 -6.94
C ILE A 46 -1.85 0.26 -8.28
N VAL A 47 -2.55 1.40 -8.34
CA VAL A 47 -2.92 2.00 -9.64
C VAL A 47 -1.72 2.30 -10.55
N PRO A 48 -0.56 2.78 -10.07
CA PRO A 48 0.63 2.91 -10.93
C PRO A 48 1.09 1.60 -11.56
N LEU A 49 0.95 0.47 -10.85
CA LEU A 49 1.26 -0.86 -11.39
C LEU A 49 0.28 -1.21 -12.52
N VAL A 50 -1.00 -0.93 -12.33
CA VAL A 50 -2.05 -1.16 -13.34
C VAL A 50 -1.79 -0.34 -14.60
N ILE A 51 -1.52 0.96 -14.47
CA ILE A 51 -1.24 1.85 -15.61
C ILE A 51 0.09 1.49 -16.28
N GLY A 52 1.09 1.11 -15.50
CA GLY A 52 2.38 0.65 -16.00
C GLY A 52 2.29 -0.69 -16.75
N SER A 53 1.17 -1.41 -16.62
CA SER A 53 0.90 -2.63 -17.39
C SER A 53 0.51 -2.28 -18.82
N LYS A 54 1.35 -2.67 -19.78
CA LYS A 54 1.08 -2.43 -21.21
C LYS A 54 0.10 -3.44 -21.82
N SER A 55 -0.09 -4.60 -21.18
CA SER A 55 -0.95 -5.69 -21.65
C SER A 55 -1.11 -6.75 -20.56
N PRO A 56 -2.25 -7.49 -20.50
CA PRO A 56 -2.45 -8.63 -19.61
C PRO A 56 -1.33 -9.69 -19.64
N ASN A 57 -0.64 -9.83 -20.77
CA ASN A 57 0.42 -10.84 -20.98
C ASN A 57 1.83 -10.31 -20.65
N VAL A 58 1.95 -9.09 -20.15
CA VAL A 58 3.23 -8.50 -19.76
C VAL A 58 3.32 -8.49 -18.25
N PHE A 59 4.41 -9.05 -17.72
CA PHE A 59 4.68 -9.00 -16.30
C PHE A 59 4.83 -7.56 -15.80
N LEU A 60 4.24 -7.29 -14.65
CA LEU A 60 4.44 -6.05 -13.92
C LEU A 60 5.91 -5.92 -13.54
N SER A 61 6.41 -4.69 -13.61
CA SER A 61 7.77 -4.32 -13.21
C SER A 61 7.75 -2.99 -12.47
N ALA A 62 8.73 -2.78 -11.58
CA ALA A 62 8.91 -1.51 -10.89
C ALA A 62 9.03 -0.34 -11.88
N ASN A 63 9.82 -0.52 -12.94
CA ASN A 63 10.02 0.51 -13.97
C ASN A 63 8.73 0.85 -14.74
N GLY A 64 7.80 -0.10 -14.89
CA GLY A 64 6.48 0.16 -15.47
C GLY A 64 5.68 1.17 -14.64
N ALA A 65 5.60 0.94 -13.32
CA ALA A 65 4.94 1.86 -12.39
C ALA A 65 5.65 3.22 -12.32
N ASP A 66 6.99 3.23 -12.31
CA ASP A 66 7.76 4.47 -12.28
C ASP A 66 7.55 5.28 -13.56
N THR A 67 7.47 4.64 -14.72
CA THR A 67 7.12 5.28 -15.99
C THR A 67 5.73 5.92 -15.93
N ALA A 68 4.72 5.17 -15.47
CA ALA A 68 3.35 5.68 -15.33
C ALA A 68 3.27 6.93 -14.43
N ILE A 69 4.07 6.98 -13.36
CA ILE A 69 4.14 8.15 -12.48
C ILE A 69 4.88 9.31 -13.15
N ASN A 70 5.96 9.05 -13.91
CA ASN A 70 6.72 10.09 -14.60
C ASN A 70 5.96 10.73 -15.76
N GLU A 71 5.04 9.98 -16.38
CA GLU A 71 4.17 10.48 -17.46
C GLU A 71 2.94 11.24 -16.92
N SER A 72 2.71 11.26 -15.60
CA SER A 72 1.60 11.99 -15.01
C SER A 72 1.75 13.51 -15.14
N ASP A 73 0.62 14.19 -15.25
CA ASP A 73 0.56 15.64 -15.45
C ASP A 73 -0.05 16.40 -14.26
N ALA A 74 -0.26 17.71 -14.44
CA ALA A 74 -0.86 18.57 -13.41
C ALA A 74 -2.33 18.23 -13.14
N GLN A 75 -3.07 17.70 -14.13
CA GLN A 75 -4.45 17.25 -13.94
C GLN A 75 -4.49 15.96 -13.13
N ASP A 76 -3.53 15.06 -13.31
CA ASP A 76 -3.36 13.88 -12.46
C ASP A 76 -3.09 14.31 -11.00
N ALA A 77 -2.23 15.30 -10.78
CA ALA A 77 -1.98 15.83 -9.43
C ALA A 77 -3.25 16.39 -8.78
N LEU A 78 -4.07 17.13 -9.54
CA LEU A 78 -5.38 17.64 -9.11
C LEU A 78 -6.33 16.50 -8.72
N ASP A 79 -6.46 15.49 -9.57
CA ASP A 79 -7.36 14.36 -9.35
C ASP A 79 -6.91 13.49 -8.16
N ILE A 80 -5.60 13.26 -8.00
CA ILE A 80 -5.02 12.53 -6.85
C ILE A 80 -5.26 13.31 -5.55
N TYR A 81 -5.04 14.63 -5.55
CA TYR A 81 -5.35 15.45 -4.37
C TYR A 81 -6.83 15.39 -4.01
N ALA A 82 -7.71 15.51 -5.01
CA ALA A 82 -9.15 15.39 -4.79
C ALA A 82 -9.53 14.02 -4.19
N ALA A 83 -8.98 12.93 -4.75
CA ALA A 83 -9.19 11.57 -4.27
C ALA A 83 -8.74 11.41 -2.81
N ILE A 84 -7.53 11.88 -2.48
CA ILE A 84 -7.01 11.80 -1.11
C ILE A 84 -7.86 12.67 -0.18
N LYS A 85 -8.20 13.92 -0.52
CA LYS A 85 -9.07 14.77 0.33
C LYS A 85 -10.41 14.10 0.62
N GLN A 86 -11.04 13.55 -0.42
CA GLN A 86 -12.29 12.81 -0.33
C GLN A 86 -12.17 11.58 0.60
N ALA A 87 -11.07 10.83 0.49
CA ALA A 87 -10.81 9.64 1.29
C ALA A 87 -10.28 9.90 2.71
N THR A 88 -9.79 11.09 3.03
CA THR A 88 -9.00 11.28 4.26
C THR A 88 -9.51 12.39 5.16
N ALA A 89 -10.77 12.78 5.03
CA ALA A 89 -11.39 13.99 5.57
C ALA A 89 -10.98 14.44 7.00
N LYS A 90 -10.42 13.57 7.87
CA LYS A 90 -9.75 13.95 9.14
C LYS A 90 -8.51 13.11 9.53
N SER A 91 -8.01 12.19 8.70
CA SER A 91 -7.00 11.19 9.12
C SER A 91 -5.57 11.47 8.68
N LEU A 92 -5.38 12.39 7.72
CA LEU A 92 -4.04 12.86 7.37
C LEU A 92 -3.66 14.02 8.29
N GLY A 93 -2.53 13.89 8.98
CA GLY A 93 -1.94 15.00 9.72
C GLY A 93 -1.51 16.13 8.78
N THR A 94 -1.31 17.32 9.34
CA THR A 94 -0.90 18.50 8.57
C THR A 94 0.59 18.48 8.23
N ARG A 95 0.96 18.94 7.03
CA ARG A 95 2.35 19.11 6.56
C ARG A 95 2.64 20.57 6.23
N LYS A 96 3.90 21.00 6.36
CA LYS A 96 4.30 22.39 6.07
C LYS A 96 4.28 22.74 4.58
N LYS A 97 4.67 21.80 3.72
CA LYS A 97 4.65 21.93 2.27
C LYS A 97 3.78 20.83 1.67
N TYR A 98 3.11 21.15 0.57
CA TYR A 98 2.25 20.22 -0.17
C TYR A 98 1.16 19.57 0.69
N ASP A 99 0.71 20.27 1.74
CA ASP A 99 -0.40 19.80 2.55
C ASP A 99 -1.62 19.50 1.68
N ILE A 100 -2.32 18.41 2.01
CA ILE A 100 -3.45 17.98 1.21
C ILE A 100 -4.60 18.99 1.21
N GLN A 101 -4.71 19.86 2.22
CA GLN A 101 -5.72 20.91 2.28
C GLN A 101 -5.43 22.04 1.28
N ASN A 102 -4.18 22.22 0.86
CA ASN A 102 -3.77 23.27 -0.06
C ASN A 102 -3.98 22.89 -1.54
N ALA A 103 -3.58 23.80 -2.44
CA ALA A 103 -3.53 23.53 -3.87
C ALA A 103 -2.48 22.44 -4.17
N PRO A 104 -2.77 21.52 -5.11
CA PRO A 104 -1.82 20.52 -5.55
C PRO A 104 -0.60 21.14 -6.25
N PRO A 105 0.56 20.47 -6.23
CA PRO A 105 1.70 20.85 -7.06
C PRO A 105 1.43 20.61 -8.55
N GLN A 106 2.28 21.16 -9.42
CA GLN A 106 2.27 20.82 -10.85
C GLN A 106 2.64 19.34 -11.10
N ALA A 107 3.57 18.80 -10.31
CA ALA A 107 3.98 17.40 -10.38
C ALA A 107 3.71 16.70 -9.06
N ILE A 108 2.83 15.69 -9.06
CA ILE A 108 2.45 14.94 -7.85
C ILE A 108 3.67 14.32 -7.15
N ARG A 109 4.72 13.97 -7.92
CA ARG A 109 5.95 13.38 -7.41
C ARG A 109 6.66 14.27 -6.39
N GLU A 110 6.56 15.59 -6.50
CA GLU A 110 7.15 16.51 -5.51
C GLU A 110 6.49 16.38 -4.13
N ALA A 111 5.16 16.33 -4.10
CA ALA A 111 4.40 16.13 -2.87
C ALA A 111 4.70 14.77 -2.25
N MET A 112 4.78 13.71 -3.07
CA MET A 112 5.09 12.36 -2.61
C MET A 112 6.51 12.26 -2.04
N ARG A 113 7.54 12.84 -2.70
CA ARG A 113 8.90 12.91 -2.15
C ARG A 113 8.96 13.65 -0.83
N TYR A 114 8.23 14.76 -0.71
CA TYR A 114 8.15 15.51 0.53
C TYR A 114 7.50 14.69 1.65
N ALA A 115 6.39 14.00 1.37
CA ALA A 115 5.72 13.14 2.34
C ALA A 115 6.57 11.93 2.75
N ALA A 116 7.40 11.40 1.85
CA ALA A 116 8.30 10.28 2.11
C ALA A 116 9.51 10.65 3.00
N THR A 117 9.91 11.92 3.01
CA THR A 117 11.13 12.39 3.70
C THR A 117 10.86 13.23 4.94
N THR A 118 9.64 13.70 5.13
CA THR A 118 9.27 14.55 6.28
C THR A 118 8.40 13.81 7.27
N GLU A 119 8.64 14.02 8.57
CA GLU A 119 7.92 13.32 9.62
C GLU A 119 6.45 13.75 9.71
N PRO A 120 5.51 12.80 9.92
CA PRO A 120 5.74 11.35 9.89
C PRO A 120 6.00 10.87 8.45
N LYS A 121 7.07 10.11 8.23
CA LYS A 121 7.41 9.60 6.89
C LYS A 121 6.32 8.65 6.37
N ASP A 122 5.97 8.75 5.09
CA ASP A 122 4.95 7.91 4.45
C ASP A 122 5.60 6.91 3.47
N SER A 123 5.42 5.61 3.74
CA SER A 123 6.04 4.54 2.96
C SER A 123 5.42 4.36 1.57
N ILE A 124 4.12 4.64 1.39
CA ILE A 124 3.49 4.58 0.07
C ILE A 124 3.98 5.78 -0.76
N ALA A 125 4.08 6.96 -0.13
CA ALA A 125 4.67 8.11 -0.80
C ALA A 125 6.13 7.87 -1.20
N ALA A 126 6.88 7.02 -0.48
CA ALA A 126 8.23 6.64 -0.85
C ALA A 126 8.29 5.82 -2.15
N LEU A 127 7.31 4.93 -2.41
CA LEU A 127 7.20 4.23 -3.70
C LEU A 127 7.07 5.24 -4.85
N TRP A 128 6.19 6.23 -4.69
CA TRP A 128 5.97 7.26 -5.71
C TRP A 128 7.15 8.23 -5.87
N GLY A 129 7.76 8.61 -4.75
CA GLY A 129 8.82 9.61 -4.73
C GLY A 129 10.17 9.07 -5.20
N PHE A 130 10.50 7.85 -4.81
CA PHE A 130 11.85 7.25 -4.96
C PHE A 130 11.89 5.99 -5.81
N GLY A 131 10.74 5.42 -6.16
CA GLY A 131 10.61 4.33 -7.12
C GLY A 131 10.10 3.04 -6.51
N TYR A 132 9.44 2.26 -7.37
CA TYR A 132 8.77 1.02 -6.98
C TYR A 132 9.72 -0.16 -6.75
N GLN A 133 11.01 -0.05 -7.09
CA GLN A 133 11.97 -1.15 -6.91
C GLN A 133 12.02 -1.65 -5.45
N SER A 134 11.86 -0.74 -4.50
CA SER A 134 11.76 -1.08 -3.08
C SER A 134 10.59 -2.01 -2.73
N LEU A 135 9.48 -2.00 -3.48
CA LEU A 135 8.39 -2.97 -3.31
C LEU A 135 8.84 -4.37 -3.75
N TRP A 136 9.62 -4.46 -4.83
CA TRP A 136 10.17 -5.71 -5.36
C TRP A 136 11.22 -6.32 -4.43
N ASP A 137 12.15 -5.49 -3.97
CA ASP A 137 13.27 -5.93 -3.11
C ASP A 137 12.80 -6.38 -1.72
N ASN A 138 11.59 -5.96 -1.32
CA ASN A 138 11.02 -6.23 0.00
C ASN A 138 9.78 -7.11 -0.11
N ALA A 139 8.58 -6.54 -0.02
CA ALA A 139 7.34 -7.30 0.15
C ALA A 139 7.08 -8.35 -0.96
N VAL A 140 7.44 -8.09 -2.23
CA VAL A 140 7.31 -9.09 -3.30
C VAL A 140 8.34 -10.23 -3.13
N SER A 141 9.58 -9.90 -2.76
CA SER A 141 10.61 -10.91 -2.47
C SER A 141 10.23 -11.76 -1.27
N ASP A 142 9.80 -11.14 -0.17
CA ASP A 142 9.32 -11.81 1.03
C ASP A 142 8.17 -12.78 0.70
N LEU A 143 7.17 -12.31 -0.05
CA LEU A 143 6.01 -13.12 -0.44
C LEU A 143 6.44 -14.38 -1.20
N LYS A 144 7.31 -14.23 -2.22
CA LYS A 144 7.86 -15.37 -2.98
C LYS A 144 8.68 -16.32 -2.10
N ASN A 145 9.49 -15.77 -1.19
CA ASN A 145 10.30 -16.58 -0.28
C ASN A 145 9.42 -17.41 0.66
N TYR A 146 8.35 -16.83 1.21
CA TYR A 146 7.44 -17.54 2.11
C TYR A 146 6.52 -18.52 1.36
N GLU A 147 6.09 -18.20 0.14
CA GLU A 147 5.30 -19.12 -0.71
C GLU A 147 6.00 -20.46 -0.91
N THR A 148 7.32 -20.48 -1.07
CA THR A 148 8.08 -21.73 -1.24
C THR A 148 8.20 -22.60 0.02
N ARG A 149 7.81 -22.09 1.19
CA ARG A 149 8.08 -22.71 2.49
C ARG A 149 6.84 -22.94 3.36
N ALA A 150 5.78 -22.20 3.11
CA ALA A 150 4.58 -22.20 3.94
C ALA A 150 3.58 -23.28 3.51
N GLU A 151 2.76 -23.73 4.46
CA GLU A 151 1.70 -24.72 4.21
C GLU A 151 0.42 -24.10 3.64
N SER A 152 0.25 -22.78 3.80
CA SER A 152 -0.96 -22.04 3.38
C SER A 152 -0.69 -20.60 2.96
N TRP A 153 -1.55 -20.05 2.10
CA TRP A 153 -1.48 -18.65 1.66
C TRP A 153 -1.67 -17.66 2.81
N GLU A 154 -2.51 -17.99 3.78
CA GLU A 154 -2.71 -17.20 4.99
C GLU A 154 -1.38 -17.02 5.72
N GLN A 155 -0.61 -18.08 5.88
CA GLN A 155 0.71 -18.04 6.52
C GLN A 155 1.72 -17.24 5.69
N VAL A 156 1.71 -17.37 4.36
CA VAL A 156 2.54 -16.54 3.45
C VAL A 156 2.27 -15.06 3.65
N ILE A 157 0.99 -14.66 3.65
CA ILE A 157 0.56 -13.27 3.80
C ILE A 157 0.94 -12.72 5.18
N VAL A 158 0.67 -13.50 6.24
CA VAL A 158 1.00 -13.10 7.62
C VAL A 158 2.50 -12.93 7.80
N ASN A 159 3.32 -13.89 7.36
CA ASN A 159 4.78 -13.79 7.47
C ASN A 159 5.33 -12.62 6.65
N THR A 160 4.78 -12.36 5.45
CA THR A 160 5.14 -11.20 4.63
C THR A 160 4.80 -9.88 5.33
N ALA A 161 3.63 -9.80 5.96
CA ALA A 161 3.23 -8.63 6.73
C ALA A 161 4.14 -8.40 7.95
N LEU A 162 4.51 -9.47 8.67
CA LEU A 162 5.46 -9.38 9.77
C LEU A 162 6.85 -8.93 9.30
N ALA A 163 7.34 -9.46 8.18
CA ALA A 163 8.64 -9.09 7.62
C ALA A 163 8.67 -7.61 7.23
N GLN A 164 7.61 -7.14 6.57
CA GLN A 164 7.45 -5.72 6.23
C GLN A 164 7.36 -4.83 7.47
N LEU A 165 6.56 -5.23 8.48
CA LEU A 165 6.40 -4.47 9.72
C LEU A 165 7.67 -4.44 10.56
N ALA A 166 8.44 -5.53 10.59
CA ALA A 166 9.73 -5.61 11.27
C ALA A 166 10.78 -4.71 10.61
N ARG A 167 10.77 -4.63 9.27
CA ARG A 167 11.72 -3.85 8.47
C ARG A 167 11.50 -2.34 8.59
N THR A 168 10.24 -1.90 8.51
CA THR A 168 9.90 -0.48 8.42
C THR A 168 8.74 -0.14 9.37
N PRO A 169 8.93 0.82 10.30
CA PRO A 169 7.85 1.29 11.16
C PRO A 169 6.63 1.76 10.36
N ASP A 170 5.44 1.29 10.72
CA ASP A 170 4.22 1.58 9.98
C ASP A 170 3.86 3.07 10.09
N SER A 171 3.67 3.71 8.94
CA SER A 171 3.39 5.15 8.87
C SER A 171 2.01 5.54 9.40
N LEU A 172 1.02 4.64 9.36
CA LEU A 172 -0.30 4.88 9.95
C LEU A 172 -0.24 4.77 11.47
N ILE A 173 0.51 3.81 12.01
CA ILE A 173 0.78 3.73 13.45
C ILE A 173 1.52 4.98 13.91
N THR A 174 2.59 5.37 13.21
CA THR A 174 3.36 6.58 13.52
C THR A 174 2.45 7.82 13.57
N ARG A 175 1.56 7.99 12.59
CA ARG A 175 0.61 9.10 12.52
C ARG A 175 -0.39 9.13 13.69
N ARG A 176 -0.86 7.97 14.14
CA ARG A 176 -1.97 7.88 15.13
C ARG A 176 -1.51 7.69 16.57
N HIS A 177 -0.37 7.03 16.77
CA HIS A 177 0.14 6.58 18.06
C HIS A 177 1.59 7.05 18.32
N GLY A 178 2.24 7.68 17.34
CA GLY A 178 3.60 8.19 17.47
C GLY A 178 4.68 7.18 17.09
N ILE A 179 5.89 7.70 16.86
CA ILE A 179 7.04 6.92 16.36
C ILE A 179 7.48 5.83 17.34
N GLN A 180 7.41 6.09 18.66
CA GLN A 180 7.81 5.11 19.67
C GLN A 180 6.93 3.86 19.62
N GLU A 181 5.62 4.04 19.44
CA GLU A 181 4.69 2.91 19.34
C GLU A 181 4.91 2.13 18.04
N SER A 182 5.15 2.81 16.91
CA SER A 182 5.48 2.11 15.67
C SER A 182 6.79 1.31 15.76
N LEU A 183 7.81 1.85 16.42
CA LEU A 183 9.08 1.14 16.64
C LEU A 183 8.91 -0.08 17.55
N ARG A 184 8.09 0.06 18.60
CA ARG A 184 7.73 -1.04 19.51
C ARG A 184 7.06 -2.19 18.76
N VAL A 185 6.05 -1.85 17.93
CA VAL A 185 5.32 -2.82 17.11
C VAL A 185 6.23 -3.49 16.07
N SER A 186 7.12 -2.75 15.42
CA SER A 186 8.14 -3.32 14.52
C SER A 186 9.09 -4.28 15.25
N SER A 187 9.53 -3.93 16.45
CA SER A 187 10.42 -4.77 17.26
C SER A 187 9.73 -6.08 17.67
N GLU A 188 8.44 -6.02 18.05
CA GLU A 188 7.66 -7.22 18.31
C GLU A 188 7.50 -8.10 17.07
N ALA A 189 7.21 -7.51 15.90
CA ALA A 189 7.13 -8.25 14.65
C ALA A 189 8.44 -8.98 14.31
N ALA A 190 9.59 -8.33 14.54
CA ALA A 190 10.90 -8.95 14.38
C ALA A 190 11.11 -10.13 15.35
N ALA A 191 10.69 -9.97 16.61
CA ALA A 191 10.78 -11.04 17.61
C ALA A 191 9.90 -12.26 17.23
N LEU A 192 8.71 -12.03 16.67
CA LEU A 192 7.83 -13.11 16.18
C LEU A 192 8.45 -13.90 15.03
N LEU A 193 9.14 -13.23 14.11
CA LEU A 193 9.83 -13.90 12.99
C LEU A 193 11.02 -14.74 13.45
N ALA A 194 11.64 -14.38 14.58
CA ALA A 194 12.74 -15.15 15.18
C ALA A 194 12.27 -16.42 15.90
N LEU A 195 10.96 -16.58 16.16
CA LEU A 195 10.41 -17.78 16.77
C LEU A 195 10.45 -18.97 15.79
N PRO A 196 10.64 -20.20 16.30
CA PRO A 196 10.37 -21.42 15.57
C PRO A 196 8.95 -21.40 14.99
N GLU A 197 8.77 -21.97 13.80
CA GLU A 197 7.51 -21.92 13.07
C GLU A 197 6.32 -22.47 13.87
N GLN A 198 6.54 -23.59 14.57
CA GLN A 198 5.56 -24.23 15.45
C GLN A 198 5.06 -23.33 16.60
N ASP A 199 5.89 -22.39 17.07
CA ASP A 199 5.56 -21.49 18.18
C ASP A 199 5.00 -20.14 17.67
N ARG A 200 5.29 -19.81 16.40
CA ARG A 200 4.97 -18.50 15.82
C ARG A 200 3.49 -18.26 15.71
N PHE A 201 2.70 -19.25 15.30
CA PHE A 201 1.26 -19.08 15.03
C PHE A 201 0.53 -18.51 16.26
N SER A 202 0.62 -19.19 17.41
CA SER A 202 -0.03 -18.73 18.64
C SER A 202 0.51 -17.40 19.15
N ALA A 203 1.81 -17.14 18.97
CA ALA A 203 2.41 -15.86 19.34
C ALA A 203 1.89 -14.69 18.47
N VAL A 204 1.66 -14.94 17.18
CA VAL A 204 1.07 -13.97 16.25
C VAL A 204 -0.38 -13.70 16.59
N GLU A 205 -1.18 -14.71 16.95
CA GLU A 205 -2.56 -14.49 17.41
C GLU A 205 -2.60 -13.62 18.67
N ALA A 206 -1.72 -13.90 19.64
CA ALA A 206 -1.62 -13.09 20.85
C ALA A 206 -1.18 -11.64 20.53
N PHE A 207 -0.26 -11.46 19.59
CA PHE A 207 0.19 -10.14 19.14
C PHE A 207 -0.92 -9.36 18.45
N ASP A 208 -1.60 -9.97 17.48
CA ASP A 208 -2.74 -9.36 16.80
C ASP A 208 -3.88 -9.01 17.76
N TRP A 209 -4.16 -9.85 18.77
CA TRP A 209 -5.13 -9.54 19.81
C TRP A 209 -4.75 -8.27 20.60
N ARG A 210 -3.48 -8.12 20.98
CA ARG A 210 -2.96 -6.92 21.67
C ARG A 210 -3.02 -5.67 20.80
N LEU A 211 -2.83 -5.79 19.49
CA LEU A 211 -2.99 -4.66 18.58
C LEU A 211 -4.45 -4.23 18.44
N ARG A 212 -5.42 -5.09 18.76
CA ARG A 212 -6.85 -4.76 18.68
C ARG A 212 -7.40 -4.18 19.99
N HIS A 213 -6.84 -4.52 21.15
CA HIS A 213 -7.39 -4.20 22.47
C HIS A 213 -6.33 -3.65 23.44
N PRO A 214 -6.68 -2.70 24.33
CA PRO A 214 -7.98 -2.02 24.45
C PRO A 214 -8.17 -0.90 23.43
N CYS A 215 -7.08 -0.34 22.89
CA CYS A 215 -7.10 0.67 21.83
C CYS A 215 -6.49 0.06 20.57
N ARG A 216 -7.21 0.17 19.45
CA ARG A 216 -6.75 -0.42 18.18
C ARG A 216 -5.52 0.31 17.63
N ILE A 217 -4.43 -0.43 17.46
CA ILE A 217 -3.21 -0.06 16.74
C ILE A 217 -3.22 -0.81 15.42
N ASN A 218 -3.38 -0.09 14.32
CA ASN A 218 -3.58 -0.70 13.00
C ASN A 218 -2.35 -0.50 12.11
N PRO A 219 -1.55 -1.56 11.79
CA PRO A 219 -0.46 -1.49 10.82
C PRO A 219 -1.01 -1.47 9.38
N GLY A 220 -1.76 -0.40 9.06
CA GLY A 220 -2.51 -0.30 7.81
C GLY A 220 -1.61 -0.09 6.59
N THR A 221 -0.54 0.69 6.73
CA THR A 221 0.40 0.92 5.62
C THR A 221 1.14 -0.36 5.26
N THR A 222 1.50 -1.17 6.25
CA THR A 222 2.03 -2.52 6.03
C THR A 222 1.04 -3.37 5.24
N ALA A 223 -0.23 -3.38 5.63
CA ALA A 223 -1.26 -4.13 4.91
C ALA A 223 -1.42 -3.64 3.45
N ASP A 224 -1.35 -2.33 3.20
CA ASP A 224 -1.42 -1.74 1.87
C ASP A 224 -0.25 -2.22 0.97
N LEU A 225 0.97 -2.25 1.51
CA LEU A 225 2.17 -2.71 0.80
C LEU A 225 2.12 -4.21 0.51
N VAL A 226 1.62 -5.02 1.45
CA VAL A 226 1.40 -6.46 1.24
C VAL A 226 0.33 -6.69 0.18
N ALA A 227 -0.74 -5.90 0.16
CA ALA A 227 -1.75 -5.97 -0.89
C ALA A 227 -1.18 -5.65 -2.28
N ALA A 228 -0.31 -4.63 -2.38
CA ALA A 228 0.39 -4.32 -3.62
C ALA A 228 1.35 -5.45 -4.05
N ALA A 229 2.07 -6.07 -3.11
CA ALA A 229 2.93 -7.21 -3.41
C ALA A 229 2.13 -8.44 -3.88
N LEU A 230 0.98 -8.72 -3.26
CA LEU A 230 0.04 -9.75 -3.69
C LEU A 230 -0.48 -9.48 -5.10
N TYR A 231 -0.82 -8.23 -5.42
CA TYR A 231 -1.24 -7.86 -6.78
C TYR A 231 -0.14 -8.15 -7.81
N VAL A 232 1.11 -7.77 -7.53
CA VAL A 232 2.26 -8.09 -8.40
C VAL A 232 2.42 -9.60 -8.56
N HIS A 233 2.31 -10.36 -7.48
CA HIS A 233 2.48 -11.80 -7.50
C HIS A 233 1.39 -12.51 -8.29
N LEU A 234 0.12 -12.21 -8.03
CA LEU A 234 -1.00 -12.79 -8.76
C LEU A 234 -0.89 -12.46 -10.26
N TRP A 235 -0.52 -11.22 -10.59
CA TRP A 235 -0.35 -10.85 -11.98
C TRP A 235 0.78 -11.63 -12.68
N ASN A 236 1.94 -11.71 -12.02
CA ASN A 236 3.13 -12.31 -12.62
C ASN A 236 3.16 -13.85 -12.55
N SER A 237 2.27 -14.48 -11.80
CA SER A 237 2.15 -15.94 -11.68
C SER A 237 1.23 -16.57 -12.74
N CYS A 238 0.88 -15.83 -13.80
CA CYS A 238 -0.01 -16.27 -14.88
C CYS A 238 -1.42 -16.70 -14.41
N PHE A 239 -1.92 -16.18 -13.28
CA PHE A 239 -3.28 -16.51 -12.81
C PHE A 239 -4.38 -16.15 -13.83
N HIS A 240 -4.12 -15.20 -14.72
CA HIS A 240 -5.03 -14.80 -15.80
C HIS A 240 -5.18 -15.84 -16.91
N GLU A 241 -4.28 -16.84 -17.00
CA GLU A 241 -4.39 -17.92 -17.99
C GLU A 241 -5.35 -19.04 -17.54
N LEU A 242 -5.82 -18.98 -16.29
CA LEU A 242 -6.71 -19.98 -15.68
C LEU A 242 -8.21 -19.62 -15.77
N PHE A 243 -8.57 -18.45 -16.33
CA PHE A 243 -9.94 -17.98 -16.45
C PHE A 243 -10.24 -17.36 -17.82
#